data_AF-A0A194XC15-F1
#
_entry.id   AF-A0A194XC15-F1
#
_cell.length_a   1.000
_cell.length_b   1.000
_cell.length_c   1.000
_cell.angle_alpha   90.00
_cell.angle_beta   90.00
_cell.angle_gamma   90.00
#
_symmetry.space_group_name_H-M   'P 1'
#
loop_
_entity.id
_entity.type
_entity.pdbx_description
1 polymer ?
#
loop_
_entity_poly.entity_id
_entity_poly.type
_entity_poly.pdbx_seq_one_letter_code
_entity_poly.pdbx_strand_id
1 'polypeptide(L)'
;MASLITHQPVKGLYAFSAILLNALKLPFWLLYYFPSSTRPHPQWSLRQAVASKVLRTLVHHISKIQIYTPLILTPKPKEKNFLITISPSSDPKTYTGICADKQITPEPVCGYWYPSAYDQTEDKGQKIVLHFHGGAFVVGDCRPSEMAFAASILTKHIGKTLMVSYRLSSNSNGRFPAALQDAVSAVHYLLDLGIPYSDIVISGDSAGGNLAISLLRYLSTSGDDEKAVFKGALLWSPWVDLAISMTPQILYESPHRFTDYIAPAFAIWGANAYCPKDGPLKMDSEWISPGPNPFRTRTPVWVQGNDQEILVEQIKEFEEGMRKIEGNRVGWHNEVVATHDILLLGNVSGFESEAERAAGKAREWLDEL
;
A
#
# COMPACT_ATOMS: atom_id res chain seq x y z
N MET A 1 -20.72 14.99 9.87
CA MET A 1 -20.76 16.15 8.94
C MET A 1 -19.40 16.33 8.34
N ALA A 2 -19.30 16.54 7.02
CA ALA A 2 -18.02 16.89 6.41
C ALA A 2 -17.57 18.27 6.88
N SER A 3 -16.27 18.42 7.18
CA SER A 3 -15.71 19.68 7.66
C SER A 3 -15.74 20.75 6.57
N LEU A 4 -15.96 22.02 6.92
CA LEU A 4 -15.95 23.15 5.97
C LEU A 4 -14.65 23.20 5.14
N ILE A 5 -13.54 22.73 5.73
CA ILE A 5 -12.20 22.68 5.10
C ILE A 5 -12.11 21.74 3.90
N THR A 6 -13.06 20.81 3.72
CA THR A 6 -13.06 19.88 2.58
C THR A 6 -13.78 20.43 1.35
N HIS A 7 -14.40 21.61 1.44
CA HIS A 7 -15.19 22.23 0.38
C HIS A 7 -14.60 23.56 -0.09
N GLN A 8 -14.76 23.88 -1.38
CA GLN A 8 -14.35 25.18 -1.92
C GLN A 8 -15.31 26.29 -1.44
N PRO A 9 -14.82 27.52 -1.22
CA PRO A 9 -13.44 27.99 -1.42
C PRO A 9 -12.51 27.76 -0.21
N VAL A 10 -13.04 27.34 0.94
CA VAL A 10 -12.30 27.20 2.21
C VAL A 10 -11.14 26.21 2.07
N LYS A 11 -11.34 25.12 1.33
CA LYS A 11 -10.31 24.13 0.98
C LYS A 11 -9.10 24.78 0.30
N GLY A 12 -9.34 25.61 -0.73
CA GLY A 12 -8.29 26.31 -1.46
C GLY A 12 -7.53 27.30 -0.58
N LEU A 13 -8.24 28.09 0.21
CA LEU A 13 -7.64 29.06 1.14
C LEU A 13 -6.77 28.37 2.20
N TYR A 14 -7.25 27.27 2.77
CA TYR A 14 -6.48 26.47 3.72
C TYR A 14 -5.24 25.87 3.07
N ALA A 15 -5.39 25.24 1.89
CA ALA A 15 -4.27 24.60 1.19
C ALA A 15 -3.17 25.62 0.85
N PHE A 16 -3.55 26.79 0.33
CA PHE A 16 -2.61 27.88 0.06
C PHE A 16 -1.88 28.34 1.34
N SER A 17 -2.62 28.57 2.42
CA SER A 17 -2.05 28.98 3.72
C SER A 17 -1.10 27.91 4.27
N ALA A 18 -1.47 26.64 4.16
CA ALA A 18 -0.64 25.52 4.60
C ALA A 18 0.67 25.44 3.82
N ILE A 19 0.63 25.56 2.48
CA ILE A 19 1.83 25.58 1.64
C ILE A 19 2.75 26.73 2.04
N LEU A 20 2.20 27.94 2.16
CA LEU A 20 2.97 29.14 2.52
C LEU A 20 3.62 28.99 3.89
N LEU A 21 2.86 28.59 4.91
CA LEU A 21 3.38 28.43 6.27
C LEU A 21 4.44 27.33 6.38
N ASN A 22 4.36 26.27 5.57
CA ASN A 22 5.38 25.22 5.54
C ASN A 22 6.65 25.65 4.82
N ALA A 23 6.52 26.39 3.72
CA ALA A 23 7.67 27.00 3.05
C ALA A 23 8.45 27.91 4.00
N LEU A 24 7.76 28.69 4.83
CA LEU A 24 8.37 29.56 5.84
C LEU A 24 9.06 28.78 6.99
N LYS A 25 8.61 27.57 7.31
CA LYS A 25 9.21 26.71 8.36
C LYS A 25 10.44 25.95 7.88
N LEU A 26 10.60 25.75 6.58
CA LEU A 26 11.68 24.93 6.03
C LEU A 26 13.09 25.42 6.43
N PRO A 27 13.42 26.74 6.35
CA PRO A 27 14.72 27.22 6.81
C PRO A 27 14.98 26.95 8.30
N PHE A 28 13.92 27.05 9.13
CA PHE A 28 14.03 26.73 10.55
C PHE A 28 14.32 25.25 10.78
N TRP A 29 13.67 24.33 10.07
CA TRP A 29 13.96 22.89 10.19
C TRP A 29 15.37 22.54 9.73
N LEU A 30 15.86 23.17 8.66
CA LEU A 30 17.24 23.00 8.19
C LEU A 30 18.25 23.40 9.27
N LEU A 31 18.05 24.56 9.92
CA LEU A 31 18.90 25.03 11.02
C LEU A 31 18.77 24.14 12.26
N TYR A 32 17.54 23.79 12.64
CA TYR A 32 17.26 23.01 13.84
C TYR A 32 17.84 21.59 13.74
N TYR A 33 17.73 20.93 12.59
CA TYR A 33 18.25 19.57 12.37
C TYR A 33 19.71 19.52 11.88
N PHE A 34 20.39 20.66 11.76
CA PHE A 34 21.79 20.71 11.36
C PHE A 34 22.68 19.89 12.33
N PRO A 35 22.62 20.10 13.67
CA PRO A 35 23.24 19.17 14.62
C PRO A 35 22.55 17.80 14.57
N SER A 36 23.30 16.71 14.56
CA SER A 36 22.70 15.36 14.57
C SER A 36 21.91 15.05 15.85
N SER A 37 22.28 15.67 16.98
CA SER A 37 21.64 15.46 18.29
C SER A 37 20.20 15.99 18.39
N THR A 38 19.78 16.86 17.47
CA THR A 38 18.42 17.44 17.44
C THR A 38 17.53 16.78 16.40
N ARG A 39 18.06 15.83 15.62
CA ARG A 39 17.28 15.06 14.64
C ARG A 39 16.37 14.06 15.37
N PRO A 40 15.22 13.68 14.78
CA PRO A 40 14.34 12.68 15.37
C PRO A 40 15.02 11.33 15.65
N HIS A 41 16.02 10.98 14.82
CA HIS A 41 16.87 9.82 15.03
C HIS A 41 18.34 10.22 14.80
N PRO A 42 19.28 9.86 15.71
CA PRO A 42 20.66 10.36 15.68
C PRO A 42 21.47 9.90 14.47
N GLN A 43 21.11 8.75 13.88
CA GLN A 43 21.79 8.22 12.68
C GLN A 43 21.26 8.79 11.37
N TRP A 44 20.18 9.58 11.39
CA TRP A 44 19.64 10.15 10.17
C TRP A 44 20.53 11.25 9.63
N SER A 45 20.65 11.31 8.31
CA SER A 45 21.16 12.47 7.59
C SER A 45 20.23 13.68 7.78
N LEU A 46 20.75 14.88 7.48
CA LEU A 46 19.92 16.09 7.45
C LEU A 46 18.77 15.95 6.43
N ARG A 47 19.02 15.32 5.27
CA ARG A 47 18.01 15.07 4.24
C ARG A 47 16.87 14.23 4.80
N GLN A 48 17.15 13.11 5.46
CA GLN A 48 16.13 12.23 6.06
C GLN A 48 15.30 12.96 7.12
N ALA A 49 15.95 13.67 8.05
CA ALA A 49 15.25 14.39 9.10
C ALA A 49 14.30 15.48 8.57
N VAL A 50 14.76 16.27 7.59
CA VAL A 50 13.95 17.32 6.96
C VAL A 50 12.86 16.72 6.08
N ALA A 51 13.18 15.72 5.26
CA ALA A 51 12.22 15.09 4.36
C ALA A 51 11.08 14.41 5.12
N SER A 52 11.36 13.64 6.17
CA SER A 52 10.33 13.02 7.02
C SER A 52 9.43 14.08 7.67
N LYS A 53 9.99 15.21 8.10
CA LYS A 53 9.20 16.31 8.68
C LYS A 53 8.29 16.99 7.65
N VAL A 54 8.81 17.24 6.45
CA VAL A 54 8.05 17.80 5.32
C VAL A 54 6.94 16.86 4.91
N LEU A 55 7.25 15.58 4.66
CA LEU A 55 6.29 14.53 4.31
C LEU A 55 5.18 14.43 5.34
N ARG A 56 5.52 14.41 6.63
CA ARG A 56 4.52 14.37 7.70
C ARG A 56 3.52 15.50 7.61
N THR A 57 4.02 16.69 7.32
CA THR A 57 3.17 17.87 7.29
C THR A 57 2.33 17.92 6.01
N LEU A 58 2.88 17.48 4.87
CA LEU A 58 2.12 17.28 3.64
C LEU A 58 0.98 16.28 3.83
N VAL A 59 1.28 15.09 4.36
CA VAL A 59 0.30 14.03 4.64
C VAL A 59 -0.77 14.53 5.61
N HIS A 60 -0.39 15.26 6.67
CA HIS A 60 -1.36 15.87 7.58
C HIS A 60 -2.33 16.81 6.84
N HIS A 61 -1.82 17.73 6.01
CA HIS A 61 -2.66 18.70 5.31
C HIS A 61 -3.54 18.06 4.24
N ILE A 62 -3.00 17.11 3.47
CA ILE A 62 -3.76 16.29 2.50
C ILE A 62 -4.93 15.59 3.20
N SER A 63 -4.70 15.05 4.41
CA SER A 63 -5.73 14.39 5.20
C SER A 63 -6.80 15.35 5.70
N LYS A 64 -6.41 16.57 6.10
CA LYS A 64 -7.36 17.59 6.58
C LYS A 64 -8.30 18.05 5.48
N ILE A 65 -7.78 18.26 4.27
CA ILE A 65 -8.60 18.71 3.13
C ILE A 65 -9.29 17.56 2.40
N GLN A 66 -8.97 16.30 2.75
CA GLN A 66 -9.37 15.08 2.08
C GLN A 66 -9.23 15.25 0.56
N ILE A 67 -7.98 15.22 0.09
CA ILE A 67 -7.72 15.39 -1.34
C ILE A 67 -8.48 14.32 -2.13
N TYR A 68 -9.01 14.71 -3.28
CA TYR A 68 -9.73 13.80 -4.16
C TYR A 68 -8.77 13.30 -5.22
N THR A 69 -8.68 11.98 -5.38
CA THR A 69 -7.83 11.34 -6.39
C THR A 69 -8.73 10.55 -7.35
N PRO A 70 -8.96 11.05 -8.58
CA PRO A 70 -9.82 10.36 -9.53
C PRO A 70 -9.14 9.11 -10.09
N LEU A 71 -9.93 8.07 -10.32
CA LEU A 71 -9.51 6.95 -11.15
C LEU A 71 -9.56 7.37 -12.62
N ILE A 72 -8.40 7.46 -13.28
CA ILE A 72 -8.30 7.85 -14.68
C ILE A 72 -7.95 6.62 -15.52
N LEU A 73 -8.93 6.11 -16.27
CA LEU A 73 -8.75 4.96 -17.15
C LEU A 73 -8.11 5.33 -18.50
N THR A 74 -8.27 6.58 -18.94
CA THR A 74 -7.81 7.00 -20.26
C THR A 74 -6.28 7.19 -20.27
N PRO A 75 -5.54 6.51 -21.16
CA PRO A 75 -4.10 6.70 -21.28
C PRO A 75 -3.77 8.06 -21.90
N LYS A 76 -2.74 8.74 -21.37
CA LYS A 76 -2.11 9.86 -22.08
C LYS A 76 -1.37 9.34 -23.32
N PRO A 77 -1.04 10.19 -24.32
CA PRO A 77 -0.36 9.75 -25.55
C PRO A 77 0.92 8.94 -25.31
N LYS A 78 1.71 9.29 -24.28
CA LYS A 78 2.95 8.60 -23.91
C LYS A 78 2.72 7.29 -23.12
N GLU A 79 1.50 7.02 -22.69
CA GLU A 79 1.13 5.90 -21.81
C GLU A 79 0.41 4.79 -22.58
N LYS A 80 0.09 4.98 -23.87
CA LYS A 80 -0.82 4.11 -24.65
C LYS A 80 -0.51 2.61 -24.62
N ASN A 81 0.77 2.24 -24.46
CA ASN A 81 1.19 0.84 -24.45
C ASN A 81 1.47 0.31 -23.04
N PHE A 82 1.50 1.19 -22.04
CA PHE A 82 1.88 0.84 -20.67
C PHE A 82 0.67 0.79 -19.75
N LEU A 83 -0.25 1.74 -19.91
CA LEU A 83 -1.50 1.78 -19.15
C LEU A 83 -2.53 0.87 -19.83
N ILE A 84 -3.01 -0.12 -19.08
CA ILE A 84 -4.02 -1.08 -19.50
C ILE A 84 -5.29 -0.90 -18.69
N THR A 85 -6.42 -1.31 -19.26
CA THR A 85 -7.68 -1.44 -18.51
C THR A 85 -7.80 -2.88 -18.03
N ILE A 86 -8.04 -3.05 -16.73
CA ILE A 86 -8.33 -4.33 -16.09
C ILE A 86 -9.85 -4.41 -15.97
N SER A 87 -10.46 -5.23 -16.81
CA SER A 87 -11.91 -5.46 -16.77
C SER A 87 -12.24 -6.51 -15.71
N PRO A 88 -13.38 -6.39 -15.02
CA PRO A 88 -13.85 -7.43 -14.12
C PRO A 88 -14.20 -8.71 -14.90
N SER A 89 -14.07 -9.85 -14.23
CA SER A 89 -14.49 -11.14 -14.78
C SER A 89 -15.99 -11.14 -15.04
N SER A 90 -16.41 -11.73 -16.16
CA SER A 90 -17.82 -11.94 -16.47
C SER A 90 -18.42 -13.15 -15.75
N ASP A 91 -17.61 -14.02 -15.15
CA ASP A 91 -18.08 -15.17 -14.38
C ASP A 91 -18.57 -14.73 -12.99
N PRO A 92 -19.88 -14.87 -12.68
CA PRO A 92 -20.44 -14.51 -11.38
C PRO A 92 -19.81 -15.27 -10.20
N LYS A 93 -19.18 -16.42 -10.43
CA LYS A 93 -18.49 -17.20 -9.40
C LYS A 93 -17.16 -16.58 -8.96
N THR A 94 -16.65 -15.60 -9.69
CA THR A 94 -15.40 -14.90 -9.36
C THR A 94 -15.52 -14.06 -8.09
N TYR A 95 -16.69 -13.43 -7.88
CA TYR A 95 -16.93 -12.49 -6.78
C TYR A 95 -17.98 -13.07 -5.84
N THR A 96 -17.55 -13.90 -4.90
CA THR A 96 -18.42 -14.59 -3.94
C THR A 96 -18.11 -14.16 -2.52
N GLY A 97 -18.93 -14.59 -1.55
CA GLY A 97 -18.70 -14.33 -0.13
C GLY A 97 -18.54 -12.84 0.16
N ILE A 98 -17.40 -12.46 0.74
CA ILE A 98 -17.10 -11.08 1.13
C ILE A 98 -17.00 -10.10 -0.05
N CYS A 99 -16.71 -10.61 -1.26
CA CYS A 99 -16.66 -9.82 -2.49
C CYS A 99 -18.04 -9.56 -3.11
N ALA A 100 -19.09 -10.24 -2.65
CA ALA A 100 -20.46 -10.10 -3.16
C ALA A 100 -21.25 -9.05 -2.35
N ASP A 101 -20.92 -7.76 -2.53
CA ASP A 101 -21.61 -6.64 -1.88
C ASP A 101 -22.82 -6.14 -2.70
N LYS A 102 -23.86 -5.65 -2.02
CA LYS A 102 -25.11 -5.20 -2.67
C LYS A 102 -25.00 -3.82 -3.33
N GLN A 103 -24.09 -2.97 -2.85
CA GLN A 103 -23.91 -1.60 -3.31
C GLN A 103 -22.61 -1.42 -4.08
N ILE A 104 -21.61 -2.28 -3.83
CA ILE A 104 -20.30 -2.23 -4.47
C ILE A 104 -20.17 -3.41 -5.43
N THR A 105 -20.24 -3.12 -6.72
CA THR A 105 -20.07 -4.10 -7.79
C THR A 105 -18.70 -3.96 -8.45
N PRO A 106 -18.10 -5.03 -9.00
CA PRO A 106 -16.86 -4.94 -9.76
C PRO A 106 -16.97 -3.97 -10.94
N GLU A 107 -15.93 -3.17 -11.16
CA GLU A 107 -15.86 -2.17 -12.24
C GLU A 107 -14.48 -2.19 -12.90
N PRO A 108 -14.35 -1.70 -14.16
CA PRO A 108 -13.04 -1.58 -14.78
C PRO A 108 -12.11 -0.63 -14.01
N VAL A 109 -10.89 -1.08 -13.77
CA VAL A 109 -9.79 -0.27 -13.23
C VAL A 109 -8.64 -0.20 -14.23
N CYS A 110 -7.54 0.47 -13.89
CA CYS A 110 -6.35 0.49 -14.73
C CYS A 110 -5.12 -0.03 -14.00
N GLY A 111 -4.17 -0.52 -14.79
CA GLY A 111 -2.85 -0.88 -14.33
C GLY A 111 -1.79 -0.34 -15.26
N TYR A 112 -0.56 -0.20 -14.78
CA TYR A 112 0.57 0.29 -15.54
C TYR A 112 1.72 -0.71 -15.50
N TRP A 113 2.17 -1.14 -16.67
CA TRP A 113 3.28 -2.06 -16.83
C TRP A 113 4.63 -1.33 -16.75
N TYR A 114 5.57 -1.91 -16.02
CA TYR A 114 6.95 -1.44 -15.86
C TYR A 114 7.96 -2.57 -16.17
N PRO A 115 9.12 -2.24 -16.76
CA PRO A 115 9.50 -0.91 -17.26
C PRO A 115 8.93 -0.64 -18.66
N SER A 116 8.35 -1.66 -19.29
CA SER A 116 7.79 -1.67 -20.64
C SER A 116 6.42 -2.36 -20.64
N ALA A 117 5.65 -2.15 -21.70
CA ALA A 117 4.43 -2.92 -22.00
C ALA A 117 4.68 -4.43 -21.87
N TYR A 118 3.69 -5.19 -21.41
CA TYR A 118 3.77 -6.65 -21.42
C TYR A 118 3.77 -7.19 -22.85
N ASP A 119 4.74 -8.05 -23.15
CA ASP A 119 4.87 -8.79 -24.40
C ASP A 119 4.90 -10.28 -24.10
N GLN A 120 3.92 -11.02 -24.64
CA GLN A 120 3.73 -12.44 -24.34
C GLN A 120 4.93 -13.31 -24.78
N THR A 121 5.73 -12.86 -25.76
CA THR A 121 6.87 -13.61 -26.25
C THR A 121 8.14 -13.30 -25.47
N GLU A 122 8.42 -12.02 -25.21
CA GLU A 122 9.62 -11.56 -24.50
C GLU A 122 9.53 -11.82 -22.98
N ASP A 123 8.33 -11.73 -22.41
CA ASP A 123 8.11 -11.86 -20.97
C ASP A 123 7.73 -13.28 -20.54
N LYS A 124 7.71 -14.24 -21.46
CA LYS A 124 7.29 -15.62 -21.17
C LYS A 124 8.19 -16.25 -20.10
N GLY A 125 7.57 -16.72 -19.02
CA GLY A 125 8.26 -17.38 -17.90
C GLY A 125 9.03 -16.43 -16.99
N GLN A 126 8.89 -15.11 -17.17
CA GLN A 126 9.40 -14.14 -16.20
C GLN A 126 8.48 -14.06 -14.99
N LYS A 127 9.05 -13.80 -13.80
CA LYS A 127 8.28 -13.46 -12.61
C LYS A 127 7.52 -12.16 -12.86
N ILE A 128 6.23 -12.14 -12.60
CA ILE A 128 5.36 -10.97 -12.70
C ILE A 128 4.99 -10.48 -11.31
N VAL A 129 5.37 -9.26 -10.97
CA VAL A 129 4.97 -8.62 -9.72
C VAL A 129 3.63 -7.91 -9.92
N LEU A 130 2.58 -8.39 -9.26
CA LEU A 130 1.31 -7.69 -9.17
C LEU A 130 1.32 -6.83 -7.91
N HIS A 131 1.51 -5.52 -8.08
CA HIS A 131 1.70 -4.61 -6.95
C HIS A 131 0.49 -3.70 -6.70
N PHE A 132 0.06 -3.66 -5.44
CA PHE A 132 -0.96 -2.76 -4.93
C PHE A 132 -0.30 -1.64 -4.13
N HIS A 133 -0.49 -0.39 -4.54
CA HIS A 133 0.16 0.75 -3.90
C HIS A 133 -0.44 1.09 -2.52
N GLY A 134 0.34 1.74 -1.66
CA GLY A 134 -0.09 2.35 -0.41
C GLY A 134 -0.89 3.65 -0.60
N GLY A 135 -1.17 4.37 0.49
CA GLY A 135 -1.98 5.59 0.46
C GLY A 135 -3.30 5.50 1.23
N ALA A 136 -3.35 4.62 2.24
CA ALA A 136 -4.47 4.47 3.17
C ALA A 136 -5.83 4.22 2.49
N PHE A 137 -5.83 3.58 1.32
CA PHE A 137 -6.98 3.38 0.43
C PHE A 137 -7.64 4.67 -0.11
N VAL A 138 -7.08 5.86 0.14
CA VAL A 138 -7.74 7.15 -0.17
C VAL A 138 -6.98 8.01 -1.16
N VAL A 139 -5.71 7.71 -1.41
CA VAL A 139 -4.84 8.38 -2.39
C VAL A 139 -3.94 7.36 -3.08
N GLY A 140 -3.35 7.75 -4.22
CA GLY A 140 -2.43 6.93 -4.99
C GLY A 140 -2.89 6.68 -6.43
N ASP A 141 -1.95 6.33 -7.31
CA ASP A 141 -2.18 5.92 -8.70
C ASP A 141 -1.05 4.98 -9.15
N CYS A 142 -1.23 4.20 -10.21
CA CYS A 142 -0.23 3.29 -10.77
C CYS A 142 0.84 3.97 -11.63
N ARG A 143 0.65 5.26 -11.97
CA ARG A 143 1.44 5.95 -12.99
C ARG A 143 2.85 6.35 -12.52
N PRO A 144 3.78 6.60 -13.46
CA PRO A 144 5.16 6.93 -13.13
C PRO A 144 5.35 8.19 -12.29
N SER A 145 4.38 9.11 -12.30
CA SER A 145 4.43 10.31 -11.44
C SER A 145 4.44 9.98 -9.95
N GLU A 146 3.93 8.81 -9.56
CA GLU A 146 3.87 8.37 -8.17
C GLU A 146 4.66 7.08 -7.94
N MET A 147 4.63 6.13 -8.88
CA MET A 147 5.12 4.76 -8.66
C MET A 147 6.47 4.43 -9.29
N ALA A 148 7.10 5.36 -10.04
CA ALA A 148 8.32 5.05 -10.78
C ALA A 148 9.45 4.49 -9.89
N PHE A 149 9.58 5.00 -8.65
CA PHE A 149 10.61 4.52 -7.73
C PHE A 149 10.34 3.09 -7.26
N ALA A 150 9.17 2.82 -6.68
CA ALA A 150 8.75 1.49 -6.26
C ALA A 150 8.82 0.47 -7.40
N ALA A 151 8.29 0.84 -8.59
CA ALA A 151 8.30 0.00 -9.76
C ALA A 151 9.72 -0.32 -10.24
N SER A 152 10.64 0.65 -10.19
CA SER A 152 12.03 0.43 -10.57
C SER A 152 12.73 -0.56 -9.64
N ILE A 153 12.47 -0.49 -8.33
CA ILE A 153 13.03 -1.41 -7.34
C ILE A 153 12.46 -2.82 -7.54
N LEU A 154 11.13 -2.96 -7.62
CA LEU A 154 10.48 -4.26 -7.83
C LEU A 154 10.91 -4.90 -9.16
N THR A 155 10.97 -4.12 -10.23
CA THR A 155 11.43 -4.60 -11.55
C THR A 155 12.87 -5.07 -11.52
N LYS A 156 13.75 -4.33 -10.85
CA LYS A 156 15.18 -4.64 -10.76
C LYS A 156 15.46 -5.91 -9.95
N HIS A 157 14.71 -6.13 -8.86
CA HIS A 157 15.02 -7.20 -7.91
C HIS A 157 14.14 -8.44 -8.06
N ILE A 158 12.87 -8.27 -8.43
CA ILE A 158 11.89 -9.36 -8.35
C ILE A 158 11.45 -9.81 -9.75
N GLY A 159 10.97 -8.88 -10.58
CA GLY A 159 10.48 -9.20 -11.92
C GLY A 159 9.59 -8.10 -12.51
N LYS A 160 9.13 -8.31 -13.75
CA LYS A 160 8.32 -7.32 -14.48
C LYS A 160 7.08 -6.95 -13.66
N THR A 161 6.82 -5.66 -13.52
CA THR A 161 5.86 -5.17 -12.52
C THR A 161 4.62 -4.58 -13.16
N LEU A 162 3.44 -5.04 -12.73
CA LEU A 162 2.15 -4.40 -12.97
C LEU A 162 1.72 -3.66 -11.69
N MET A 163 1.69 -2.34 -11.77
CA MET A 163 1.12 -1.48 -10.73
C MET A 163 -0.38 -1.32 -10.97
N VAL A 164 -1.23 -1.51 -9.96
CA VAL A 164 -2.70 -1.41 -10.10
C VAL A 164 -3.25 -0.17 -9.42
N SER A 165 -4.05 0.64 -10.14
CA SER A 165 -4.88 1.70 -9.55
C SER A 165 -6.24 1.13 -9.16
N TYR A 166 -6.30 0.50 -7.99
CA TYR A 166 -7.57 0.01 -7.46
C TYR A 166 -8.48 1.17 -7.03
N ARG A 167 -9.79 0.93 -6.91
CA ARG A 167 -10.76 1.95 -6.51
C ARG A 167 -10.47 2.43 -5.09
N LEU A 168 -10.24 3.74 -4.97
CA LEU A 168 -9.96 4.41 -3.70
C LEU A 168 -11.25 4.69 -2.93
N SER A 169 -11.24 4.43 -1.63
CA SER A 169 -12.37 4.62 -0.72
C SER A 169 -12.73 6.07 -0.43
N SER A 170 -11.88 7.01 -0.84
CA SER A 170 -12.23 8.43 -0.91
C SER A 170 -13.25 8.73 -2.00
N ASN A 171 -13.46 7.82 -2.96
CA ASN A 171 -14.45 7.91 -4.02
C ASN A 171 -15.75 7.18 -3.63
N SER A 172 -16.88 7.59 -4.20
CA SER A 172 -18.22 7.13 -3.78
C SER A 172 -18.46 5.62 -3.91
N ASN A 173 -17.74 4.94 -4.80
CA ASN A 173 -17.85 3.49 -5.05
C ASN A 173 -16.60 2.71 -4.60
N GLY A 174 -15.74 3.30 -3.76
CA GLY A 174 -14.44 2.71 -3.43
C GLY A 174 -14.31 2.13 -2.02
N ARG A 175 -15.36 2.15 -1.19
CA ARG A 175 -15.31 1.48 0.13
C ARG A 175 -15.08 -0.03 -0.04
N PHE A 176 -14.63 -0.72 1.01
CA PHE A 176 -14.57 -2.18 1.00
C PHE A 176 -15.93 -2.79 0.58
N PRO A 177 -15.96 -3.83 -0.29
CA PRO A 177 -14.84 -4.61 -0.82
C PRO A 177 -14.29 -4.16 -2.20
N ALA A 178 -14.49 -2.90 -2.62
CA ALA A 178 -14.13 -2.44 -3.98
C ALA A 178 -12.69 -2.77 -4.38
N ALA A 179 -11.72 -2.39 -3.55
CA ALA A 179 -10.30 -2.66 -3.81
C ALA A 179 -9.99 -4.17 -3.87
N LEU A 180 -10.67 -5.00 -3.08
CA LEU A 180 -10.52 -6.46 -3.10
C LEU A 180 -11.08 -7.06 -4.41
N GLN A 181 -12.24 -6.59 -4.88
CA GLN A 181 -12.76 -6.98 -6.19
C GLN A 181 -11.79 -6.60 -7.31
N ASP A 182 -11.14 -5.44 -7.21
CA ASP A 182 -10.18 -4.97 -8.21
C ASP A 182 -8.90 -5.81 -8.19
N ALA A 183 -8.42 -6.20 -7.01
CA ALA A 183 -7.29 -7.12 -6.85
C ALA A 183 -7.58 -8.49 -7.46
N VAL A 184 -8.77 -9.04 -7.22
CA VAL A 184 -9.22 -10.30 -7.86
C VAL A 184 -9.26 -10.14 -9.39
N SER A 185 -9.81 -9.03 -9.88
CA SER A 185 -9.87 -8.74 -11.33
C SER A 185 -8.46 -8.65 -11.94
N ALA A 186 -7.50 -8.06 -11.22
CA ALA A 186 -6.12 -7.94 -11.67
C ALA A 186 -5.40 -9.30 -11.74
N VAL A 187 -5.67 -10.21 -10.79
CA VAL A 187 -5.19 -11.59 -10.88
C VAL A 187 -5.76 -12.26 -12.13
N HIS A 188 -7.07 -12.20 -12.35
CA HIS A 188 -7.70 -12.80 -13.53
C HIS A 188 -7.16 -12.24 -14.84
N TYR A 189 -6.92 -10.93 -14.92
CA TYR A 189 -6.27 -10.31 -16.07
C TYR A 189 -4.90 -10.95 -16.38
N LEU A 190 -4.07 -11.22 -15.38
CA LEU A 190 -2.79 -11.90 -15.60
C LEU A 190 -2.97 -13.36 -16.05
N LEU A 191 -3.94 -14.07 -15.49
CA LEU A 191 -4.27 -15.44 -15.91
C LEU A 191 -4.76 -15.49 -17.36
N ASP A 192 -5.55 -14.51 -17.78
CA ASP A 192 -6.06 -14.38 -19.16
C ASP A 192 -4.92 -14.09 -20.17
N LEU A 193 -3.83 -13.46 -19.71
CA LEU A 193 -2.58 -13.33 -20.49
C LEU A 193 -1.77 -14.63 -20.55
N GLY A 194 -2.22 -15.69 -19.88
CA GLY A 194 -1.55 -16.99 -19.80
C GLY A 194 -0.41 -17.04 -18.77
N ILE A 195 -0.34 -16.08 -17.84
CA ILE A 195 0.64 -16.07 -16.75
C ILE A 195 0.10 -16.97 -15.62
N PRO A 196 0.74 -18.09 -15.29
CA PRO A 196 0.26 -18.96 -14.23
C PRO A 196 0.49 -18.34 -12.83
N TYR A 197 -0.29 -18.75 -11.84
CA TYR A 197 -0.10 -18.33 -10.43
C TYR A 197 1.34 -18.48 -9.94
N SER A 198 2.02 -19.56 -10.34
CA SER A 198 3.41 -19.88 -9.96
C SER A 198 4.44 -18.86 -10.45
N ASP A 199 4.08 -18.00 -11.41
CA ASP A 199 4.95 -16.95 -11.95
C ASP A 199 4.55 -15.57 -11.39
N ILE A 200 3.43 -15.46 -10.68
CA ILE A 200 2.94 -14.22 -10.11
C ILE A 200 3.45 -14.08 -8.66
N VAL A 201 4.03 -12.91 -8.36
CA VAL A 201 4.36 -12.45 -7.02
C VAL A 201 3.37 -11.36 -6.64
N ILE A 202 2.56 -11.61 -5.60
CA ILE A 202 1.70 -10.57 -5.03
C ILE A 202 2.57 -9.60 -4.24
N SER A 203 2.33 -8.30 -4.36
CA SER A 203 3.12 -7.30 -3.65
C SER A 203 2.23 -6.13 -3.22
N GLY A 204 2.54 -5.50 -2.09
CA GLY A 204 1.87 -4.26 -1.72
C GLY A 204 2.45 -3.58 -0.50
N ASP A 205 2.44 -2.24 -0.51
CA ASP A 205 2.92 -1.40 0.58
C ASP A 205 1.77 -0.78 1.38
N SER A 206 1.89 -0.65 2.70
CA SER A 206 0.89 -0.04 3.57
C SER A 206 -0.53 -0.62 3.36
N ALA A 207 -1.48 0.21 2.91
CA ALA A 207 -2.83 -0.20 2.53
C ALA A 207 -2.86 -1.22 1.37
N GLY A 208 -1.93 -1.12 0.43
CA GLY A 208 -1.73 -2.14 -0.60
C GLY A 208 -1.22 -3.47 -0.03
N GLY A 209 -0.43 -3.42 1.04
CA GLY A 209 -0.06 -4.60 1.83
C GLY A 209 -1.27 -5.24 2.52
N ASN A 210 -2.16 -4.43 3.09
CA ASN A 210 -3.45 -4.89 3.61
C ASN A 210 -4.31 -5.54 2.51
N LEU A 211 -4.35 -4.94 1.31
CA LEU A 211 -5.08 -5.47 0.17
C LEU A 211 -4.51 -6.81 -0.30
N ALA A 212 -3.18 -6.94 -0.36
CA ALA A 212 -2.50 -8.20 -0.66
C ALA A 212 -2.87 -9.30 0.34
N ILE A 213 -2.87 -8.99 1.65
CA ILE A 213 -3.31 -9.91 2.69
C ILE A 213 -4.77 -10.34 2.49
N SER A 214 -5.65 -9.37 2.21
CA SER A 214 -7.08 -9.62 1.97
C SER A 214 -7.32 -10.49 0.74
N LEU A 215 -6.54 -10.30 -0.34
CA LEU A 215 -6.58 -11.13 -1.54
C LEU A 215 -6.17 -12.59 -1.22
N LEU A 216 -5.09 -12.78 -0.48
CA LEU A 216 -4.66 -14.12 -0.06
C LEU A 216 -5.72 -14.80 0.81
N ARG A 217 -6.29 -14.08 1.79
CA ARG A 217 -7.38 -14.62 2.62
C ARG A 217 -8.57 -15.02 1.77
N TYR A 218 -8.98 -14.14 0.85
CA TYR A 218 -10.10 -14.41 -0.05
C TYR A 218 -9.90 -15.73 -0.81
N LEU A 219 -8.77 -15.87 -1.50
CA LEU A 219 -8.46 -17.06 -2.30
C LEU A 219 -8.34 -18.34 -1.47
N SER A 220 -7.83 -18.24 -0.24
CA SER A 220 -7.80 -19.38 0.68
C SER A 220 -9.19 -19.77 1.18
N THR A 221 -10.09 -18.80 1.41
CA THR A 221 -11.45 -19.06 1.90
C THR A 221 -12.45 -19.51 0.83
N SER A 222 -12.26 -19.10 -0.43
CA SER A 222 -13.17 -19.47 -1.54
C SER A 222 -12.95 -20.91 -2.05
N GLY A 223 -11.99 -21.65 -1.49
CA GLY A 223 -11.70 -23.04 -1.86
C GLY A 223 -10.81 -23.20 -3.10
N ASP A 224 -10.29 -22.11 -3.65
CA ASP A 224 -9.32 -22.09 -4.76
C ASP A 224 -7.88 -22.30 -4.30
N ASP A 225 -7.66 -22.56 -3.00
CA ASP A 225 -6.37 -22.69 -2.34
C ASP A 225 -5.48 -23.80 -2.96
N GLU A 226 -6.06 -24.76 -3.70
CA GLU A 226 -5.29 -25.76 -4.44
C GLU A 226 -4.73 -25.27 -5.78
N LYS A 227 -5.37 -24.26 -6.40
CA LYS A 227 -5.01 -23.74 -7.73
C LYS A 227 -4.30 -22.40 -7.66
N ALA A 228 -4.62 -21.56 -6.67
CA ALA A 228 -4.16 -20.18 -6.56
C ALA A 228 -2.92 -20.02 -5.66
N VAL A 229 -1.88 -20.84 -5.87
CA VAL A 229 -0.62 -20.73 -5.12
C VAL A 229 0.34 -19.81 -5.88
N PHE A 230 0.50 -18.58 -5.40
CA PHE A 230 1.43 -17.61 -5.97
C PHE A 230 2.88 -17.99 -5.68
N LYS A 231 3.84 -17.47 -6.45
CA LYS A 231 5.28 -17.66 -6.16
C LYS A 231 5.65 -17.16 -4.76
N GLY A 232 5.01 -16.07 -4.34
CA GLY A 232 5.10 -15.52 -3.01
C GLY A 232 4.30 -14.22 -2.89
N ALA A 233 4.17 -13.73 -1.67
CA ALA A 233 3.58 -12.43 -1.36
C ALA A 233 4.58 -11.55 -0.61
N LEU A 234 4.88 -10.37 -1.13
CA LEU A 234 5.82 -9.41 -0.54
C LEU A 234 5.04 -8.24 0.06
N LEU A 235 5.01 -8.19 1.40
CA LEU A 235 4.26 -7.19 2.16
C LEU A 235 5.22 -6.15 2.73
N TRP A 236 5.08 -4.89 2.32
CA TRP A 236 5.98 -3.79 2.71
C TRP A 236 5.27 -2.86 3.69
N SER A 237 5.76 -2.77 4.92
CA SER A 237 5.12 -2.02 6.01
C SER A 237 3.58 -2.15 6.01
N PRO A 238 3.00 -3.37 5.97
CA PRO A 238 1.58 -3.55 5.71
C PRO A 238 0.72 -2.92 6.81
N TRP A 239 -0.36 -2.23 6.43
CA TRP A 239 -1.29 -1.65 7.39
C TRP A 239 -2.27 -2.71 7.89
N VAL A 240 -1.85 -3.50 8.89
CA VAL A 240 -2.56 -4.70 9.32
C VAL A 240 -3.63 -4.47 10.39
N ASP A 241 -3.64 -3.32 11.05
CA ASP A 241 -4.67 -2.96 12.02
C ASP A 241 -5.18 -1.54 11.74
N LEU A 242 -6.41 -1.47 11.23
CA LEU A 242 -7.11 -0.21 10.97
C LEU A 242 -7.91 0.24 12.20
N ALA A 243 -8.26 -0.69 13.10
CA ALA A 243 -9.03 -0.41 14.30
C ALA A 243 -8.29 0.51 15.27
N ILE A 244 -6.96 0.43 15.36
CA ILE A 244 -6.15 1.39 16.14
C ILE A 244 -6.40 2.84 15.72
N SER A 245 -6.76 3.09 14.46
CA SER A 245 -7.05 4.44 13.97
C SER A 245 -8.31 5.02 14.59
N MET A 246 -9.20 4.17 15.13
CA MET A 246 -10.38 4.59 15.87
C MET A 246 -10.07 4.93 17.33
N THR A 247 -8.84 4.69 17.80
CA THR A 247 -8.32 5.12 19.11
C THR A 247 -7.09 6.01 18.91
N PRO A 248 -7.24 7.26 18.42
CA PRO A 248 -6.12 8.09 17.97
C PRO A 248 -5.05 8.37 19.04
N GLN A 249 -5.41 8.29 20.32
CA GLN A 249 -4.49 8.44 21.45
C GLN A 249 -3.30 7.49 21.33
N ILE A 250 -3.52 6.24 20.91
CA ILE A 250 -2.46 5.26 20.68
C ILE A 250 -1.45 5.81 19.65
N LEU A 251 -1.93 6.39 18.55
CA LEU A 251 -1.07 6.96 17.51
C LEU A 251 -0.37 8.25 17.98
N TYR A 252 -1.00 9.05 18.84
CA TYR A 252 -0.39 10.26 19.41
C TYR A 252 0.66 9.97 20.49
N GLU A 253 0.52 8.84 21.18
CA GLU A 253 1.41 8.42 22.26
C GLU A 253 2.53 7.49 21.79
N SER A 254 2.43 6.96 20.56
CA SER A 254 3.46 6.12 19.94
C SER A 254 4.87 6.72 20.09
N PRO A 255 5.87 5.92 20.50
CA PRO A 255 7.26 6.38 20.57
C PRO A 255 7.80 6.77 19.18
N HIS A 256 7.29 6.14 18.13
CA HIS A 256 7.65 6.39 16.72
C HIS A 256 6.96 7.61 16.13
N ARG A 257 6.09 8.29 16.90
CA ARG A 257 5.34 9.44 16.38
C ARG A 257 6.24 10.51 15.80
N PHE A 258 7.47 10.72 16.28
CA PHE A 258 8.35 11.79 15.78
C PHE A 258 9.30 11.34 14.68
N THR A 259 9.49 10.04 14.55
CA THR A 259 10.33 9.43 13.53
C THR A 259 9.51 9.00 12.32
N ASP A 260 8.19 8.85 12.42
CA ASP A 260 7.36 8.54 11.27
C ASP A 260 6.74 9.79 10.61
N TYR A 261 6.52 9.70 9.30
CA TYR A 261 5.74 10.67 8.54
C TYR A 261 4.23 10.41 8.59
N ILE A 262 3.78 9.19 8.92
CA ILE A 262 2.35 8.92 9.00
C ILE A 262 1.70 9.79 10.10
N ALA A 263 0.81 10.68 9.66
CA ALA A 263 0.03 11.51 10.57
C ALA A 263 -1.23 10.75 11.02
N PRO A 264 -1.63 10.78 12.30
CA PRO A 264 -2.85 10.12 12.76
C PRO A 264 -4.09 10.50 11.96
N ALA A 265 -4.19 11.76 11.51
CA ALA A 265 -5.28 12.23 10.66
C ALA A 265 -5.42 11.46 9.34
N PHE A 266 -4.32 10.94 8.79
CA PHE A 266 -4.30 10.17 7.55
C PHE A 266 -4.86 8.77 7.76
N ALA A 267 -4.36 8.06 8.78
CA ALA A 267 -4.85 6.74 9.15
C ALA A 267 -6.35 6.79 9.53
N ILE A 268 -6.77 7.81 10.28
CA ILE A 268 -8.20 8.05 10.61
C ILE A 268 -9.04 8.26 9.35
N TRP A 269 -8.56 9.06 8.39
CA TRP A 269 -9.30 9.31 7.15
C TRP A 269 -9.43 8.03 6.32
N GLY A 270 -8.34 7.30 6.13
CA GLY A 270 -8.31 6.03 5.41
C GLY A 270 -9.26 5.00 6.01
N ALA A 271 -9.16 4.75 7.32
CA ALA A 271 -9.97 3.75 8.00
C ALA A 271 -11.48 4.08 7.91
N ASN A 272 -11.86 5.34 8.14
CA ASN A 272 -13.25 5.79 8.04
C ASN A 272 -13.82 5.76 6.61
N ALA A 273 -12.97 5.87 5.60
CA ALA A 273 -13.36 5.78 4.20
C ALA A 273 -13.50 4.32 3.75
N TYR A 274 -12.55 3.47 4.15
CA TYR A 274 -12.44 2.08 3.73
C TYR A 274 -13.51 1.17 4.36
N CYS A 275 -13.70 1.25 5.68
CA CYS A 275 -14.66 0.40 6.38
C CYS A 275 -16.10 0.79 6.02
N PRO A 276 -16.96 -0.17 5.62
CA PRO A 276 -18.39 0.09 5.40
C PRO A 276 -19.04 0.64 6.67
N LYS A 277 -19.87 1.66 6.51
CA LYS A 277 -20.60 2.29 7.63
C LYS A 277 -21.89 1.54 7.98
N ASP A 278 -22.40 0.81 7.00
CA ASP A 278 -23.62 0.02 7.10
C ASP A 278 -23.28 -1.47 7.02
N GLY A 279 -24.08 -2.30 7.70
CA GLY A 279 -23.94 -3.75 7.65
C GLY A 279 -23.12 -4.34 8.81
N PRO A 280 -22.82 -5.65 8.72
CA PRO A 280 -22.25 -6.42 9.82
C PRO A 280 -20.72 -6.23 9.95
N LEU A 281 -20.03 -5.80 8.90
CA LEU A 281 -18.58 -5.66 8.91
C LEU A 281 -18.16 -4.51 9.85
N LYS A 282 -17.13 -4.77 10.65
CA LYS A 282 -16.59 -3.83 11.65
C LYS A 282 -15.11 -3.58 11.39
N MET A 283 -14.60 -2.50 11.96
CA MET A 283 -13.21 -2.05 11.76
C MET A 283 -12.19 -3.10 12.22
N ASP A 284 -12.51 -3.87 13.25
CA ASP A 284 -11.71 -4.94 13.84
C ASP A 284 -11.89 -6.31 13.16
N SER A 285 -12.74 -6.39 12.12
CA SER A 285 -12.93 -7.63 11.37
C SER A 285 -11.65 -8.04 10.64
N GLU A 286 -11.46 -9.35 10.45
CA GLU A 286 -10.29 -9.94 9.77
C GLU A 286 -10.06 -9.47 8.33
N TRP A 287 -11.08 -8.87 7.70
CA TRP A 287 -11.02 -8.32 6.33
C TRP A 287 -10.58 -6.86 6.30
N ILE A 288 -10.74 -6.14 7.42
CA ILE A 288 -10.37 -4.72 7.54
C ILE A 288 -9.06 -4.62 8.32
N SER A 289 -8.98 -5.29 9.46
CA SER A 289 -7.81 -5.38 10.34
C SER A 289 -7.33 -6.83 10.46
N PRO A 290 -6.57 -7.34 9.48
CA PRO A 290 -6.11 -8.73 9.48
C PRO A 290 -5.07 -9.07 10.55
N GLY A 291 -4.43 -8.07 11.17
CA GLY A 291 -3.32 -8.22 12.13
C GLY A 291 -3.61 -9.21 13.26
N PRO A 292 -4.71 -9.02 14.02
CA PRO A 292 -5.09 -9.93 15.11
C PRO A 292 -5.63 -11.30 14.64
N ASN A 293 -5.80 -11.51 13.34
CA ASN A 293 -6.53 -12.65 12.78
C ASN A 293 -5.67 -13.43 11.77
N PRO A 294 -4.52 -14.01 12.16
CA PRO A 294 -3.68 -14.75 11.22
C PRO A 294 -4.46 -15.93 10.62
N PHE A 295 -4.09 -16.34 9.40
CA PHE A 295 -4.78 -17.39 8.66
C PHE A 295 -3.80 -18.30 7.92
N ARG A 296 -4.26 -19.49 7.57
CA ARG A 296 -3.46 -20.43 6.79
C ARG A 296 -3.44 -20.01 5.31
N THR A 297 -2.27 -20.06 4.69
CA THR A 297 -2.10 -19.84 3.24
C THR A 297 -1.01 -20.76 2.71
N ARG A 298 -1.21 -21.27 1.48
CA ARG A 298 -0.17 -22.02 0.76
C ARG A 298 0.85 -21.11 0.06
N THR A 299 0.49 -19.85 -0.17
CA THR A 299 1.40 -18.86 -0.75
C THR A 299 2.43 -18.44 0.31
N PRO A 300 3.74 -18.57 0.06
CA PRO A 300 4.75 -18.07 0.97
C PRO A 300 4.61 -16.55 1.16
N VAL A 301 4.67 -16.06 2.40
CA VAL A 301 4.52 -14.64 2.73
C VAL A 301 5.83 -14.08 3.26
N TRP A 302 6.33 -13.00 2.69
CA TRP A 302 7.43 -12.22 3.23
C TRP A 302 6.90 -10.90 3.74
N VAL A 303 7.24 -10.57 4.98
CA VAL A 303 6.80 -9.35 5.64
C VAL A 303 8.01 -8.47 5.92
N GLN A 304 7.88 -7.20 5.60
CA GLN A 304 8.87 -6.19 5.93
C GLN A 304 8.24 -5.07 6.76
N GLY A 305 8.98 -4.63 7.76
CA GLY A 305 8.65 -3.44 8.55
C GLY A 305 9.90 -2.60 8.85
N ASN A 306 9.71 -1.46 9.50
CA ASN A 306 10.81 -0.58 9.86
C ASN A 306 10.70 -0.11 11.33
N ASP A 307 11.80 -0.07 12.07
CA ASP A 307 11.76 0.28 13.50
C ASP A 307 11.43 1.76 13.77
N GLN A 308 11.38 2.64 12.76
CA GLN A 308 11.02 4.04 12.94
C GLN A 308 9.60 4.39 12.46
N GLU A 309 8.76 3.39 12.19
CA GLU A 309 7.36 3.57 11.77
C GLU A 309 6.35 3.28 12.90
N ILE A 310 5.19 3.94 12.89
CA ILE A 310 4.16 3.80 13.92
C ILE A 310 3.40 2.46 13.86
N LEU A 311 3.60 1.69 12.79
CA LEU A 311 2.91 0.43 12.54
C LEU A 311 3.74 -0.81 12.93
N VAL A 312 5.01 -0.62 13.31
CA VAL A 312 5.98 -1.71 13.43
C VAL A 312 5.55 -2.78 14.42
N GLU A 313 4.93 -2.40 15.53
CA GLU A 313 4.46 -3.34 16.55
C GLU A 313 3.38 -4.26 15.99
N GLN A 314 2.36 -3.71 15.31
CA GLN A 314 1.29 -4.54 14.75
C GLN A 314 1.79 -5.41 13.58
N ILE A 315 2.76 -4.91 12.80
CA ILE A 315 3.40 -5.68 11.73
C ILE A 315 4.16 -6.89 12.30
N LYS A 316 4.94 -6.70 13.37
CA LYS A 316 5.67 -7.77 14.05
C LYS A 316 4.70 -8.80 14.64
N GLU A 317 3.61 -8.36 15.27
CA GLU A 317 2.57 -9.25 15.82
C GLU A 317 1.88 -10.06 14.71
N PHE A 318 1.54 -9.44 13.58
CA PHE A 318 0.96 -10.13 12.43
C PHE A 318 1.90 -11.17 11.83
N GLU A 319 3.18 -10.81 11.61
CA GLU A 319 4.19 -11.74 11.10
C GLU A 319 4.34 -12.96 12.02
N GLU A 320 4.48 -12.72 13.34
CA GLU A 320 4.61 -13.79 14.32
C GLU A 320 3.35 -14.67 14.34
N GLY A 321 2.16 -14.07 14.28
CA GLY A 321 0.89 -14.77 14.19
C GLY A 321 0.82 -15.67 12.96
N MET A 322 1.19 -15.16 11.78
CA MET A 322 1.23 -15.94 10.54
C MET A 322 2.25 -17.07 10.60
N ARG A 323 3.43 -16.83 11.20
CA ARG A 323 4.50 -17.83 11.34
C ARG A 323 4.12 -19.00 12.27
N LYS A 324 3.28 -18.74 13.28
CA LYS A 324 2.81 -19.76 14.23
C LYS A 324 1.77 -20.73 13.64
N ILE A 325 1.17 -20.40 12.50
CA ILE A 325 0.20 -21.28 11.84
C ILE A 325 0.91 -22.40 11.09
N GLU A 326 0.57 -23.65 11.40
CA GLU A 326 1.16 -24.82 10.78
C GLU A 326 0.96 -24.83 9.26
N GLY A 327 2.08 -24.99 8.54
CA GLY A 327 2.13 -25.03 7.08
C GLY A 327 2.35 -23.68 6.40
N ASN A 328 2.25 -22.56 7.13
CA ASN A 328 2.64 -21.26 6.58
C ASN A 328 4.16 -21.18 6.43
N ARG A 329 4.63 -20.57 5.34
CA ARG A 329 6.03 -20.18 5.14
C ARG A 329 6.11 -18.67 5.23
N VAL A 330 6.74 -18.15 6.29
CA VAL A 330 6.80 -16.72 6.57
C VAL A 330 8.25 -16.25 6.66
N GLY A 331 8.61 -15.25 5.87
CA GLY A 331 9.87 -14.51 5.96
C GLY A 331 9.68 -13.15 6.62
N TRP A 332 10.73 -12.66 7.28
CA TRP A 332 10.74 -11.35 7.96
C TRP A 332 12.00 -10.56 7.60
N HIS A 333 11.84 -9.27 7.33
CA HIS A 333 12.95 -8.32 7.23
C HIS A 333 12.59 -7.01 7.94
N ASN A 334 13.58 -6.40 8.58
CA ASN A 334 13.39 -5.15 9.29
C ASN A 334 14.54 -4.17 9.02
N GLU A 335 14.20 -2.93 8.68
CA GLU A 335 15.16 -1.84 8.61
C GLU A 335 15.12 -0.99 9.89
N VAL A 336 16.24 -0.93 10.59
CA VAL A 336 16.33 -0.34 11.93
C VAL A 336 16.16 1.19 11.91
N VAL A 337 16.67 1.84 10.86
CA VAL A 337 16.72 3.31 10.79
C VAL A 337 15.61 3.92 9.96
N ALA A 338 14.84 3.12 9.23
CA ALA A 338 13.92 3.61 8.22
C ALA A 338 12.53 3.88 8.77
N THR A 339 11.81 4.78 8.10
CA THR A 339 10.40 5.10 8.40
C THR A 339 9.46 4.24 7.57
N HIS A 340 8.16 4.45 7.75
CA HIS A 340 7.09 3.85 6.95
C HIS A 340 7.34 3.95 5.44
N ASP A 341 6.87 2.96 4.67
CA ASP A 341 6.86 2.88 3.20
C ASP A 341 8.17 3.29 2.49
N ILE A 342 9.28 2.63 2.84
CA ILE A 342 10.55 2.80 2.12
C ILE A 342 10.44 2.46 0.63
N LEU A 343 9.55 1.54 0.25
CA LEU A 343 9.38 1.14 -1.15
C LEU A 343 8.72 2.26 -1.98
N LEU A 344 7.71 2.93 -1.43
CA LEU A 344 6.97 3.98 -2.13
C LEU A 344 7.70 5.32 -2.07
N LEU A 345 8.23 5.69 -0.90
CA LEU A 345 8.73 7.04 -0.64
C LEU A 345 10.22 7.13 -0.35
N GLY A 346 10.98 6.04 -0.40
CA GLY A 346 12.41 6.04 -0.08
C GLY A 346 13.22 7.12 -0.81
N ASN A 347 12.92 7.41 -2.08
CA ASN A 347 13.53 8.50 -2.84
C ASN A 347 13.17 9.90 -2.35
N VAL A 348 11.99 10.09 -1.76
CA VAL A 348 11.56 11.37 -1.21
C VAL A 348 12.07 11.54 0.21
N SER A 349 11.98 10.49 1.03
CA SER A 349 12.38 10.47 2.45
C SER A 349 13.89 10.27 2.66
N GLY A 350 14.63 9.87 1.63
CA GLY A 350 16.09 9.65 1.71
C GLY A 350 16.47 8.29 2.27
N PHE A 351 15.62 7.28 2.09
CA PHE A 351 15.83 5.88 2.48
C PHE A 351 15.97 4.95 1.26
N GLU A 352 16.58 5.44 0.17
CA GLU A 352 16.76 4.66 -1.06
C GLU A 352 17.60 3.40 -0.84
N SER A 353 18.63 3.50 0.01
CA SER A 353 19.52 2.38 0.31
C SER A 353 18.81 1.29 1.11
N GLU A 354 17.94 1.68 2.03
CA GLU A 354 17.09 0.78 2.82
C GLU A 354 16.09 0.05 1.89
N ALA A 355 15.45 0.78 0.98
CA ALA A 355 14.53 0.20 0.01
C ALA A 355 15.22 -0.83 -0.92
N GLU A 356 16.40 -0.48 -1.44
CA GLU A 356 17.22 -1.37 -2.27
C GLU A 356 17.67 -2.63 -1.51
N ARG A 357 18.10 -2.48 -0.24
CA ARG A 357 18.48 -3.64 0.60
C ARG A 357 17.30 -4.54 0.90
N ALA A 358 16.16 -3.97 1.31
CA ALA A 358 14.95 -4.73 1.60
C ALA A 358 14.46 -5.51 0.38
N ALA A 359 14.52 -4.91 -0.81
CA ALA A 359 14.23 -5.60 -2.08
C ALA A 359 15.21 -6.71 -2.43
N GLY A 360 16.52 -6.50 -2.19
CA GLY A 360 17.50 -7.56 -2.31
C GLY A 360 17.21 -8.75 -1.39
N LYS A 361 16.80 -8.48 -0.14
CA LYS A 361 16.43 -9.51 0.84
C LYS A 361 15.15 -10.26 0.47
N ALA A 362 14.15 -9.55 -0.04
CA ALA A 362 12.94 -10.18 -0.57
C ALA A 362 13.26 -11.13 -1.75
N ARG A 363 14.16 -10.72 -2.66
CA ARG A 363 14.64 -11.57 -3.76
C ARG A 363 15.35 -12.82 -3.25
N GLU A 364 16.34 -12.65 -2.36
CA GLU A 364 17.10 -13.76 -1.77
C GLU A 364 16.15 -14.80 -1.16
N TRP A 365 15.17 -14.33 -0.38
CA TRP A 365 14.17 -15.20 0.23
C TRP A 365 13.26 -15.90 -0.79
N LEU A 366 12.81 -15.21 -1.86
CA LEU A 366 12.00 -15.80 -2.91
C LEU A 366 12.74 -16.87 -3.73
N ASP A 367 14.06 -16.74 -3.88
CA ASP A 367 14.89 -17.68 -4.63
C ASP A 367 15.20 -18.96 -3.82
N GLU A 368 15.02 -18.92 -2.49
CA GLU A 368 15.13 -20.07 -1.59
C GLU A 368 13.85 -20.94 -1.54
N LEU A 369 12.75 -20.49 -2.15
CA LEU A 369 11.45 -21.20 -2.23
C LEU A 369 11.39 -22.19 -3.40
#